data_AF-A0A3M7BWY6-F1
#
_entry.id   AF-A0A3M7BWY6-F1
#
_cell.length_a   1.000
_cell.length_b   1.000
_cell.length_c   1.000
_cell.angle_alpha   90.00
_cell.angle_beta   90.00
_cell.angle_gamma   90.00
#
_symmetry.space_group_name_H-M   'P 1'
#
loop_
_entity.id
_entity.type
_entity.pdbx_description
1 polymer ?
#
loop_
_entity_poly.entity_id
_entity_poly.type
_entity_poly.pdbx_seq_one_letter_code
_entity_poly.pdbx_strand_id
1 'polypeptide(L)'
;MAPPRAWEKNVKLQRIADDDAGESDDMSAAGDRVDDGDREDGDDYTSGSEVYEDARSEQDDEEQSPSEEGNVQDQMSNVSFGALKQAQDTLSRKRKRGSDANEEQEDKLKALRKRLKELKGRNGDMSQGKGAVQGKTGPKAMTAKVTQDEATSNDEDDDPSDSDSAPSEEGAPTLSRSSKHAPAAQSTRHQVSRKRNVIDVPKRVVRDPRFDALQQRHSHSGNNSEKAYSFLRDYQKSEISELKAALKKAKSEEDKVTLRRKINSMENRLKSKESKERQQEVLRKHRKEEREKVQQGKTPYFLKKKDLKEQALVEKFKGMKSKDRAKLVEKRKKKEGQKERKKMPEMSRRAG
;
A
#
# COMPACT_ATOMS: atom_id res chain seq x y z
N MET A 1 -22.07 38.47 -58.07
CA MET A 1 -22.25 37.19 -57.36
C MET A 1 -21.28 36.17 -57.95
N ALA A 2 -20.44 35.55 -57.13
CA ALA A 2 -19.58 34.43 -57.52
C ALA A 2 -19.99 33.19 -56.70
N PRO A 3 -20.01 31.97 -57.28
CA PRO A 3 -20.42 30.78 -56.55
C PRO A 3 -19.33 30.31 -55.57
N PRO A 4 -19.70 29.74 -54.41
CA PRO A 4 -18.73 29.19 -53.46
C PRO A 4 -18.07 27.92 -54.02
N ARG A 5 -16.75 27.84 -53.85
CA ARG A 5 -15.89 26.76 -54.35
C ARG A 5 -15.99 25.55 -53.39
N ALA A 6 -16.48 24.42 -53.89
CA ALA A 6 -16.67 23.21 -53.07
C ALA A 6 -15.33 22.61 -52.60
N TRP A 7 -15.28 22.11 -51.36
CA TRP A 7 -14.15 21.36 -50.84
C TRP A 7 -14.17 19.92 -51.36
N GLU A 8 -13.25 19.61 -52.28
CA GLU A 8 -13.01 18.24 -52.75
C GLU A 8 -12.34 17.42 -51.64
N LYS A 9 -12.91 16.23 -51.37
CA LYS A 9 -12.37 15.30 -50.37
C LYS A 9 -11.31 14.42 -51.04
N ASN A 10 -10.06 14.53 -50.61
CA ASN A 10 -8.96 13.70 -51.10
C ASN A 10 -9.17 12.21 -50.75
N VAL A 11 -9.80 11.45 -51.66
CA VAL A 11 -9.87 9.99 -51.60
C VAL A 11 -8.56 9.41 -52.15
N LYS A 12 -7.83 8.69 -51.30
CA LYS A 12 -6.53 8.11 -51.65
C LYS A 12 -6.74 6.82 -52.47
N LEU A 13 -6.57 6.92 -53.80
CA LEU A 13 -6.63 5.80 -54.73
C LEU A 13 -5.62 4.70 -54.35
N GLN A 14 -6.12 3.47 -54.22
CA GLN A 14 -5.29 2.27 -54.14
C GLN A 14 -4.78 1.93 -55.55
N ARG A 15 -3.48 1.66 -55.70
CA ARG A 15 -2.95 1.04 -56.92
C ARG A 15 -3.03 -0.48 -56.76
N ILE A 16 -3.73 -1.11 -57.67
CA ILE A 16 -3.67 -2.56 -57.94
C ILE A 16 -2.51 -2.77 -58.92
N ALA A 17 -1.74 -3.85 -58.74
CA ALA A 17 -0.71 -4.29 -59.68
C ALA A 17 -0.47 -5.79 -59.53
N ASP A 18 -0.71 -6.50 -60.63
CA ASP A 18 -0.72 -7.95 -60.81
C ASP A 18 -0.11 -8.21 -62.21
N ASP A 19 0.76 -9.18 -62.47
CA ASP A 19 1.43 -10.18 -61.62
C ASP A 19 2.79 -10.55 -62.25
N ASP A 20 3.77 -11.04 -61.49
CA ASP A 20 4.82 -11.93 -62.04
C ASP A 20 5.40 -12.90 -60.98
N ALA A 21 5.80 -14.10 -61.42
CA ALA A 21 6.08 -15.24 -60.56
C ALA A 21 7.55 -15.33 -60.08
N GLY A 22 7.75 -15.68 -58.81
CA GLY A 22 9.08 -15.83 -58.21
C GLY A 22 9.07 -16.69 -56.93
N GLU A 23 9.03 -18.01 -57.11
CA GLU A 23 9.01 -19.00 -56.04
C GLU A 23 10.32 -19.05 -55.23
N SER A 24 10.27 -18.73 -53.93
CA SER A 24 11.30 -19.15 -52.96
C SER A 24 10.79 -19.11 -51.51
N ASP A 25 10.99 -20.22 -50.79
CA ASP A 25 10.65 -20.37 -49.36
C ASP A 25 11.64 -19.65 -48.43
N ASP A 26 11.20 -18.58 -47.74
CA ASP A 26 11.50 -18.34 -46.31
C ASP A 26 10.59 -17.25 -45.73
N MET A 27 9.55 -17.67 -45.01
CA MET A 27 8.74 -16.78 -44.15
C MET A 27 8.80 -17.22 -42.69
N SER A 28 10.02 -17.46 -42.18
CA SER A 28 10.29 -17.72 -40.75
C SER A 28 10.54 -16.44 -39.93
N ALA A 29 9.99 -15.29 -40.37
CA ALA A 29 10.22 -13.95 -39.79
C ALA A 29 8.99 -13.32 -39.10
N ALA A 30 8.10 -14.12 -38.51
CA ALA A 30 7.04 -13.61 -37.62
C ALA A 30 7.65 -13.09 -36.29
N GLY A 31 8.11 -11.83 -36.31
CA GLY A 31 8.75 -11.18 -35.17
C GLY A 31 7.83 -11.09 -33.95
N ASP A 32 8.20 -11.80 -32.88
CA ASP A 32 7.64 -11.72 -31.53
C ASP A 32 7.87 -10.33 -30.92
N ARG A 33 7.08 -9.35 -31.37
CA ARG A 33 7.07 -7.99 -30.84
C ARG A 33 6.31 -7.96 -29.51
N VAL A 34 6.95 -8.48 -28.46
CA VAL A 34 6.58 -8.17 -27.09
C VAL A 34 6.98 -6.72 -26.83
N ASP A 35 6.05 -5.81 -27.08
CA ASP A 35 6.13 -4.40 -26.75
C ASP A 35 5.94 -4.24 -25.22
N ASP A 36 6.91 -4.75 -24.44
CA ASP A 36 7.09 -4.35 -23.04
C ASP A 36 7.62 -2.90 -23.06
N GLY A 37 6.69 -1.97 -23.30
CA GLY A 37 6.91 -0.54 -23.25
C GLY A 37 7.19 -0.12 -21.81
N ASP A 38 8.47 -0.10 -21.46
CA ASP A 38 9.04 0.54 -20.27
C ASP A 38 8.89 2.07 -20.44
N ARG A 39 7.66 2.57 -20.35
CA ARG A 39 7.33 4.00 -20.28
C ARG A 39 7.30 4.39 -18.81
N GLU A 40 8.38 5.02 -18.36
CA GLU A 40 8.30 5.91 -17.21
C GLU A 40 7.54 7.17 -17.66
N ASP A 41 6.22 7.16 -17.45
CA ASP A 41 5.40 8.37 -17.34
C ASP A 41 4.62 8.24 -16.04
N GLY A 42 4.74 9.24 -15.16
CA GLY A 42 4.34 9.13 -13.77
C GLY A 42 3.13 10.00 -13.43
N ASP A 43 2.00 9.36 -13.16
CA ASP A 43 0.84 9.97 -12.48
C ASP A 43 0.18 8.98 -11.49
N ASP A 44 1.00 8.34 -10.65
CA ASP A 44 0.50 7.53 -9.53
C ASP A 44 -0.13 8.42 -8.45
N TYR A 45 -1.39 8.78 -8.64
CA TYR A 45 -2.29 9.28 -7.59
C TYR A 45 -2.65 8.16 -6.60
N THR A 46 -1.65 7.50 -6.00
CA THR A 46 -1.88 6.75 -4.77
C THR A 46 -2.16 7.74 -3.64
N SER A 47 -3.45 7.86 -3.32
CA SER A 47 -3.92 8.49 -2.08
C SER A 47 -3.07 8.00 -0.91
N GLY A 48 -2.42 8.95 -0.23
CA GLY A 48 -1.46 8.72 0.85
C GLY A 48 -2.09 8.09 2.08
N SER A 49 -2.45 6.81 2.00
CA SER A 49 -2.73 5.96 3.14
C SER A 49 -1.39 5.43 3.63
N GLU A 50 -0.77 6.16 4.57
CA GLU A 50 0.31 5.60 5.38
C GLU A 50 -0.20 4.35 6.08
N VAL A 51 0.20 3.17 5.59
CA VAL A 51 -0.17 1.89 6.18
C VAL A 51 0.68 1.67 7.43
N TYR A 52 0.29 2.32 8.52
CA TYR A 52 0.60 1.84 9.86
C TYR A 52 -0.16 0.53 10.06
N GLU A 53 0.48 -0.60 9.75
CA GLU A 53 0.03 -1.91 10.26
C GLU A 53 0.26 -1.89 11.77
N ASP A 54 -0.84 -1.77 12.52
CA ASP A 54 -0.84 -1.73 13.98
C ASP A 54 -0.17 -3.00 14.53
N ALA A 55 0.87 -2.83 15.35
CA ALA A 55 1.73 -3.90 15.85
C ALA A 55 1.07 -4.72 16.98
N ARG A 56 -0.26 -4.94 16.89
CA ARG A 56 -1.11 -5.55 17.92
C ARG A 56 -2.31 -6.34 17.37
N SER A 57 -2.10 -7.31 16.48
CA SER A 57 -2.90 -8.56 16.42
C SER A 57 -2.53 -9.49 15.24
N GLU A 58 -1.26 -9.87 15.10
CA GLU A 58 -0.89 -11.08 14.33
C GLU A 58 -0.44 -12.16 15.33
N GLN A 59 -1.43 -12.72 16.02
CA GLN A 59 -1.27 -13.98 16.74
C GLN A 59 -1.35 -15.09 15.69
N ASP A 60 -0.20 -15.42 15.11
CA ASP A 60 -0.06 -16.61 14.26
C ASP A 60 -0.33 -17.84 15.16
N ASP A 61 -1.51 -18.44 15.03
CA ASP A 61 -1.75 -19.82 15.44
C ASP A 61 -0.93 -20.76 14.53
N GLU A 62 0.36 -20.90 14.84
CA GLU A 62 1.09 -22.12 14.48
C GLU A 62 0.72 -23.19 15.50
N GLU A 63 -0.04 -24.20 15.08
CA GLU A 63 -0.34 -25.38 15.89
C GLU A 63 0.94 -26.18 16.18
N GLN A 64 1.66 -25.77 17.21
CA GLN A 64 2.36 -26.66 18.12
C GLN A 64 1.58 -26.60 19.43
N SER A 65 0.82 -27.64 19.76
CA SER A 65 0.05 -27.71 20.99
C SER A 65 0.97 -27.80 22.23
N PRO A 66 1.05 -26.78 23.08
CA PRO A 66 1.63 -26.90 24.41
C PRO A 66 0.49 -27.30 25.36
N SER A 67 0.51 -28.52 25.89
CA SER A 67 -0.50 -28.96 26.85
C SER A 67 -0.31 -28.27 28.21
N GLU A 68 -0.74 -27.02 28.33
CA GLU A 68 -0.64 -26.18 29.54
C GLU A 68 -1.90 -26.19 30.44
N GLU A 69 -2.88 -27.05 30.15
CA GLU A 69 -4.05 -27.24 31.04
C GLU A 69 -3.71 -27.94 32.37
N GLY A 70 -2.51 -28.52 32.51
CA GLY A 70 -2.10 -29.25 33.71
C GLY A 70 -1.91 -28.39 34.98
N ASN A 71 -1.65 -27.08 34.84
CA ASN A 71 -1.23 -26.24 35.98
C ASN A 71 -2.40 -25.62 36.77
N VAL A 72 -3.57 -25.41 36.14
CA VAL A 72 -4.70 -24.75 36.83
C VAL A 72 -5.30 -25.67 37.89
N GLN A 73 -5.39 -26.98 37.63
CA GLN A 73 -5.91 -27.95 38.59
C GLN A 73 -5.02 -28.07 39.83
N ASP A 74 -3.69 -28.02 39.65
CA ASP A 74 -2.71 -28.02 40.75
C ASP A 74 -2.72 -26.70 41.53
N GLN A 75 -2.91 -25.56 40.87
CA GLN A 75 -3.12 -24.28 41.56
C GLN A 75 -4.41 -24.27 42.38
N MET A 76 -5.46 -24.94 41.90
CA MET A 76 -6.74 -25.09 42.60
C MET A 76 -6.70 -26.13 43.74
N SER A 77 -5.71 -27.04 43.77
CA SER A 77 -5.50 -27.96 44.89
C SER A 77 -4.71 -27.35 46.05
N ASN A 78 -3.85 -26.36 45.75
CA ASN A 78 -3.06 -25.61 46.73
C ASN A 78 -3.85 -24.53 47.50
N VAL A 79 -5.04 -24.16 47.06
CA VAL A 79 -5.93 -23.24 47.80
C VAL A 79 -6.80 -24.01 48.79
N SER A 80 -6.64 -23.71 50.08
CA SER A 80 -7.43 -24.38 51.12
C SER A 80 -8.93 -24.10 50.94
N PHE A 81 -9.76 -25.09 51.27
CA PHE A 81 -11.23 -24.99 51.19
C PHE A 81 -11.79 -23.77 51.95
N GLY A 82 -11.13 -23.33 53.02
CA GLY A 82 -11.48 -22.10 53.74
C GLY A 82 -11.24 -20.82 52.92
N ALA A 83 -10.12 -20.73 52.20
CA ALA A 83 -9.85 -19.61 51.30
C ALA A 83 -10.82 -19.60 50.10
N LEU A 84 -11.15 -20.77 49.56
CA LEU A 84 -12.13 -20.91 48.48
C LEU A 84 -13.53 -20.45 48.94
N LYS A 85 -13.95 -20.85 50.14
CA LYS A 85 -15.20 -20.40 50.77
C LYS A 85 -15.21 -18.89 51.02
N GLN A 86 -14.10 -18.31 51.49
CA GLN A 86 -13.99 -16.86 51.70
C GLN A 86 -14.05 -16.07 50.38
N ALA A 87 -13.47 -16.59 49.30
CA ALA A 87 -13.64 -16.05 47.95
C ALA A 87 -15.10 -16.17 47.47
N GLN A 88 -15.75 -17.32 47.72
CA GLN A 88 -17.16 -17.51 47.41
C GLN A 88 -18.09 -16.57 48.22
N ASP A 89 -17.81 -16.31 49.50
CA ASP A 89 -18.56 -15.39 50.35
C ASP A 89 -18.39 -13.92 49.95
N THR A 90 -17.24 -13.55 49.36
CA THR A 90 -17.03 -12.19 48.81
C THR A 90 -17.70 -11.99 47.44
N LEU A 91 -17.72 -13.03 46.59
CA LEU A 91 -18.40 -13.01 45.29
C LEU A 91 -19.93 -13.17 45.41
N SER A 92 -20.42 -13.96 46.37
CA SER A 92 -21.85 -14.22 46.59
C SER A 92 -22.57 -13.12 47.40
N ARG A 93 -21.84 -12.11 47.90
CA ARG A 93 -22.41 -10.85 48.43
C ARG A 93 -22.99 -9.99 47.30
N LYS A 94 -24.02 -10.53 46.65
CA LYS A 94 -24.92 -9.81 45.75
C LYS A 94 -25.68 -8.78 46.58
N ARG A 95 -25.19 -7.54 46.51
CA ARG A 95 -25.57 -6.40 47.35
C ARG A 95 -27.09 -6.29 47.49
N LYS A 96 -27.63 -6.65 48.67
CA LYS A 96 -28.98 -6.26 49.06
C LYS A 96 -28.93 -4.77 49.41
N ARG A 97 -29.63 -3.97 48.62
CA ARG A 97 -29.76 -2.52 48.79
C ARG A 97 -30.42 -2.21 50.15
N GLY A 98 -29.70 -1.59 51.07
CA GLY A 98 -30.24 -1.07 52.33
C GLY A 98 -29.19 -0.89 53.44
N SER A 99 -29.14 0.34 53.98
CA SER A 99 -28.55 0.82 55.25
C SER A 99 -27.03 0.67 55.54
N ASP A 100 -26.52 1.73 56.19
CA ASP A 100 -25.32 1.87 57.03
C ASP A 100 -23.91 1.83 56.40
N ALA A 101 -23.70 1.22 55.23
CA ALA A 101 -22.35 1.16 54.63
C ALA A 101 -21.83 2.50 54.03
N ASN A 102 -22.68 3.52 53.87
CA ASN A 102 -22.32 4.79 53.22
C ASN A 102 -21.59 5.76 54.18
N GLU A 103 -21.98 5.82 55.46
CA GLU A 103 -21.49 6.85 56.38
C GLU A 103 -19.98 6.71 56.64
N GLU A 104 -19.52 5.47 56.88
CA GLU A 104 -18.09 5.17 56.97
C GLU A 104 -17.31 5.55 55.69
N GLN A 105 -17.91 5.37 54.51
CA GLN A 105 -17.26 5.69 53.24
C GLN A 105 -17.20 7.21 53.03
N GLU A 106 -18.26 7.93 53.39
CA GLU A 106 -18.26 9.39 53.40
C GLU A 106 -17.25 9.98 54.39
N ASP A 107 -17.10 9.40 55.58
CA ASP A 107 -16.15 9.90 56.57
C ASP A 107 -14.70 9.63 56.17
N LYS A 108 -14.43 8.47 55.55
CA LYS A 108 -13.14 8.19 54.89
C LYS A 108 -12.86 9.19 53.75
N LEU A 109 -13.87 9.57 52.97
CA LEU A 109 -13.77 10.59 51.91
C LEU A 109 -13.62 12.03 52.46
N LYS A 110 -14.27 12.38 53.57
CA LYS A 110 -14.11 13.66 54.29
C LYS A 110 -12.69 13.77 54.86
N ALA A 111 -12.17 12.70 55.47
CA ALA A 111 -10.79 12.64 55.96
C ALA A 111 -9.77 12.81 54.81
N LEU A 112 -9.99 12.13 53.67
CA LEU A 112 -9.14 12.28 52.48
C LEU A 112 -9.14 13.72 51.93
N ARG A 113 -10.32 14.35 51.84
CA ARG A 113 -10.46 15.77 51.42
C ARG A 113 -9.76 16.72 52.39
N LYS A 114 -9.86 16.49 53.70
CA LYS A 114 -9.16 17.28 54.72
C LYS A 114 -7.64 17.19 54.55
N ARG A 115 -7.10 15.97 54.41
CA ARG A 115 -5.66 15.72 54.19
C ARG A 115 -5.15 16.34 52.89
N LEU A 116 -5.93 16.31 51.81
CA LEU A 116 -5.59 16.98 50.55
C LEU A 116 -5.59 18.51 50.67
N LYS A 117 -6.51 19.10 51.43
CA LYS A 117 -6.53 20.54 51.71
C LYS A 117 -5.31 20.98 52.54
N GLU A 118 -4.90 20.15 53.51
CA GLU A 118 -3.72 20.37 54.34
C GLU A 118 -2.42 20.28 53.51
N LEU A 119 -2.26 19.25 52.68
CA LEU A 119 -1.16 19.14 51.71
C LEU A 119 -1.12 20.32 50.74
N LYS A 120 -2.29 20.79 50.24
CA LYS A 120 -2.35 21.95 49.35
C LYS A 120 -1.99 23.26 50.04
N GLY A 121 -2.37 23.45 51.30
CA GLY A 121 -1.92 24.60 52.10
C GLY A 121 -0.41 24.57 52.35
N ARG A 122 0.12 23.41 52.74
CA ARG A 122 1.54 23.18 53.03
C ARG A 122 2.45 23.30 51.80
N ASN A 123 1.93 23.06 50.59
CA ASN A 123 2.63 23.32 49.33
C ASN A 123 2.45 24.76 48.81
N GLY A 124 1.45 25.51 49.29
CA GLY A 124 1.19 26.89 48.88
C GLY A 124 2.16 27.93 49.46
N ASP A 125 2.77 27.61 50.60
CA ASP A 125 3.68 28.50 51.36
C ASP A 125 5.12 28.50 50.82
N MET A 126 5.42 27.67 49.82
CA MET A 126 6.77 27.51 49.24
C MET A 126 6.88 28.01 47.79
N SER A 127 5.90 28.76 47.27
CA SER A 127 5.88 29.24 45.88
C SER A 127 5.67 30.75 45.71
N GLN A 128 6.17 31.56 46.65
CA GLN A 128 6.24 33.02 46.55
C GLN A 128 7.72 33.45 46.47
N GLY A 129 8.34 33.36 45.29
CA GLY A 129 9.75 33.77 45.14
C GLY A 129 10.33 33.64 43.73
N LYS A 130 10.39 34.78 43.01
CA LYS A 130 11.07 35.00 41.70
C LYS A 130 10.41 34.27 40.52
N GLY A 131 10.29 34.86 39.33
CA GLY A 131 10.59 36.22 38.87
C GLY A 131 10.07 36.41 37.43
N ALA A 132 9.86 37.65 36.99
CA ALA A 132 9.38 37.92 35.64
C ALA A 132 10.46 37.67 34.57
N VAL A 133 10.07 37.25 33.35
CA VAL A 133 10.65 37.68 32.07
C VAL A 133 9.79 37.20 30.88
N GLN A 134 9.39 38.18 30.06
CA GLN A 134 9.14 38.16 28.60
C GLN A 134 8.58 36.88 27.93
N GLY A 135 7.42 37.02 27.30
CA GLY A 135 6.93 36.02 26.35
C GLY A 135 7.78 35.97 25.07
N LYS A 136 8.02 34.76 24.55
CA LYS A 136 8.49 34.50 23.19
C LYS A 136 7.65 33.41 22.54
N THR A 137 7.40 33.58 21.25
CA THR A 137 6.54 32.76 20.40
C THR A 137 7.14 31.37 20.13
N GLY A 138 6.28 30.35 20.03
CA GLY A 138 6.69 29.04 19.52
C GLY A 138 7.19 29.10 18.06
N PRO A 139 8.02 28.13 17.63
CA PRO A 139 8.76 28.22 16.38
C PRO A 139 7.88 28.03 15.15
N LYS A 140 8.03 28.91 14.15
CA LYS A 140 7.62 28.64 12.77
C LYS A 140 8.77 27.92 12.05
N ALA A 141 8.43 26.91 11.25
CA ALA A 141 9.38 26.27 10.37
C ALA A 141 9.88 27.28 9.31
N MET A 142 11.20 27.36 9.13
CA MET A 142 11.84 28.11 8.05
C MET A 142 12.25 27.13 6.96
N THR A 143 11.58 27.17 5.82
CA THR A 143 12.07 26.57 4.58
C THR A 143 13.10 27.53 3.95
N ALA A 144 14.37 27.15 3.95
CA ALA A 144 15.43 27.97 3.39
C ALA A 144 15.34 28.02 1.85
N LYS A 145 15.16 29.21 1.28
CA LYS A 145 15.37 29.48 -0.14
C LYS A 145 16.82 29.91 -0.34
N VAL A 146 17.62 29.06 -0.98
CA VAL A 146 18.97 29.40 -1.41
C VAL A 146 18.89 30.30 -2.65
N THR A 147 19.60 31.41 -2.61
CA THR A 147 19.86 32.29 -3.75
C THR A 147 21.17 31.88 -4.41
N GLN A 148 21.18 31.73 -5.74
CA GLN A 148 22.40 31.75 -6.52
C GLN A 148 22.10 32.33 -7.90
N ASP A 149 22.63 33.52 -8.15
CA ASP A 149 22.70 34.12 -9.48
C ASP A 149 23.92 33.56 -10.23
N GLU A 150 23.82 33.43 -11.56
CA GLU A 150 24.80 33.90 -12.57
C GLU A 150 24.50 33.36 -14.00
N ALA A 151 24.11 34.31 -14.87
CA ALA A 151 24.52 34.52 -16.27
C ALA A 151 24.29 33.53 -17.45
N THR A 152 23.94 34.16 -18.59
CA THR A 152 23.98 33.72 -20.02
C THR A 152 22.97 32.66 -20.47
N SER A 153 22.34 32.72 -21.65
CA SER A 153 22.34 33.69 -22.78
C SER A 153 21.06 33.51 -23.63
N ASN A 154 20.73 34.46 -24.52
CA ASN A 154 19.98 34.38 -25.80
C ASN A 154 19.18 33.09 -26.14
N ASP A 155 17.98 33.16 -26.74
CA ASP A 155 17.67 33.89 -27.98
C ASP A 155 16.14 34.10 -28.17
N GLU A 156 15.70 34.55 -29.34
CA GLU A 156 14.36 35.12 -29.63
C GLU A 156 13.27 34.06 -29.93
N ASP A 157 11.99 34.41 -29.68
CA ASP A 157 10.87 34.25 -30.62
C ASP A 157 9.55 34.78 -30.01
N ASP A 158 8.82 35.61 -30.76
CA ASP A 158 7.60 36.33 -30.35
C ASP A 158 6.42 35.87 -31.23
N ASP A 159 5.46 35.12 -30.67
CA ASP A 159 4.24 34.68 -31.35
C ASP A 159 3.01 34.99 -30.46
N PRO A 160 2.19 36.01 -30.80
CA PRO A 160 1.01 36.38 -30.03
C PRO A 160 -0.19 35.50 -30.41
N SER A 161 -0.15 34.23 -30.00
CA SER A 161 -1.28 33.31 -30.14
C SER A 161 -2.38 33.63 -29.11
N ASP A 162 -3.46 34.25 -29.58
CA ASP A 162 -4.64 34.65 -28.81
C ASP A 162 -5.35 33.42 -28.21
N SER A 163 -4.99 33.07 -26.97
CA SER A 163 -5.54 31.94 -26.23
C SER A 163 -6.38 32.44 -25.05
N ASP A 164 -7.70 32.44 -25.24
CA ASP A 164 -8.73 32.75 -24.24
C ASP A 164 -8.84 31.64 -23.17
N SER A 165 -7.71 31.41 -22.49
CA SER A 165 -7.57 30.44 -21.41
C SER A 165 -8.02 31.06 -20.09
N ALA A 166 -9.18 30.62 -19.61
CA ALA A 166 -9.72 31.01 -18.31
C ALA A 166 -8.65 30.88 -17.19
N PRO A 167 -8.61 31.83 -16.23
CA PRO A 167 -7.51 31.91 -15.28
C PRO A 167 -7.38 30.64 -14.43
N SER A 168 -6.22 30.00 -14.55
CA SER A 168 -5.84 28.83 -13.74
C SER A 168 -5.80 29.19 -12.25
N GLU A 169 -6.42 28.36 -11.41
CA GLU A 169 -6.52 28.55 -9.95
C GLU A 169 -5.17 28.35 -9.20
N GLU A 170 -4.05 28.16 -9.92
CA GLU A 170 -2.69 28.11 -9.35
C GLU A 170 -2.18 29.50 -8.88
N GLY A 171 -2.88 30.59 -9.21
CA GLY A 171 -2.59 31.95 -8.76
C GLY A 171 -3.54 32.49 -7.68
N ALA A 172 -4.51 31.71 -7.22
CA ALA A 172 -5.49 32.18 -6.25
C ALA A 172 -4.83 32.48 -4.89
N PRO A 173 -4.94 33.71 -4.33
CA PRO A 173 -4.45 33.97 -2.99
C PRO A 173 -5.18 33.04 -2.02
N THR A 174 -4.42 32.22 -1.29
CA THR A 174 -4.98 31.24 -0.33
C THR A 174 -6.11 31.89 0.45
N LEU A 175 -7.30 31.27 0.53
CA LEU A 175 -8.52 31.83 1.15
C LEU A 175 -8.39 32.00 2.70
N SER A 176 -7.17 32.01 3.20
CA SER A 176 -6.79 32.51 4.51
C SER A 176 -7.22 33.98 4.69
N ARG A 177 -7.50 34.34 5.94
CA ARG A 177 -7.97 35.68 6.31
C ARG A 177 -6.79 36.65 6.27
N SER A 178 -6.95 37.79 5.61
CA SER A 178 -5.90 38.84 5.52
C SER A 178 -5.46 39.38 6.89
N SER A 179 -6.29 39.26 7.91
CA SER A 179 -5.91 39.51 9.31
C SER A 179 -6.72 38.65 10.29
N LYS A 180 -6.31 38.62 11.56
CA LYS A 180 -7.02 37.89 12.64
C LYS A 180 -8.47 38.36 12.85
N HIS A 181 -8.79 39.59 12.44
CA HIS A 181 -10.10 40.22 12.60
C HIS A 181 -10.88 40.39 11.28
N ALA A 182 -10.24 40.30 10.12
CA ALA A 182 -10.93 40.31 8.82
C ALA A 182 -11.81 39.06 8.63
N PRO A 183 -12.95 39.12 7.91
CA PRO A 183 -13.72 37.93 7.55
C PRO A 183 -12.92 37.00 6.61
N ALA A 184 -13.33 35.73 6.51
CA ALA A 184 -12.79 34.80 5.52
C ALA A 184 -13.60 34.90 4.22
N ALA A 185 -12.91 35.01 3.08
CA ALA A 185 -13.54 34.80 1.78
C ALA A 185 -13.91 33.31 1.63
N GLN A 186 -15.05 33.03 1.01
CA GLN A 186 -15.52 31.68 0.69
C GLN A 186 -16.11 31.71 -0.72
N SER A 187 -15.94 30.62 -1.50
CA SER A 187 -16.49 30.54 -2.85
C SER A 187 -18.02 30.50 -2.85
N THR A 188 -18.65 31.22 -3.77
CA THR A 188 -20.11 31.23 -3.96
C THR A 188 -20.68 29.87 -4.37
N ARG A 189 -19.84 28.94 -4.86
CA ARG A 189 -20.19 27.53 -5.08
C ARG A 189 -20.51 26.78 -3.79
N HIS A 190 -20.05 27.25 -2.63
CA HIS A 190 -20.29 26.58 -1.35
C HIS A 190 -21.62 27.05 -0.71
N GLN A 191 -22.65 26.21 -0.81
CA GLN A 191 -23.97 26.51 -0.24
C GLN A 191 -23.95 26.52 1.29
N VAL A 192 -24.30 27.65 1.90
CA VAL A 192 -24.38 27.78 3.37
C VAL A 192 -25.56 26.96 3.92
N SER A 193 -25.29 26.05 4.86
CA SER A 193 -26.32 25.21 5.46
C SER A 193 -27.30 26.02 6.32
N ARG A 194 -28.61 25.94 6.02
CA ARG A 194 -29.68 26.62 6.79
C ARG A 194 -29.86 26.09 8.23
N LYS A 195 -29.22 24.98 8.60
CA LYS A 195 -29.30 24.35 9.93
C LYS A 195 -28.08 24.77 10.76
N ARG A 196 -28.31 25.24 11.99
CA ARG A 196 -27.25 25.51 12.97
C ARG A 196 -26.89 24.21 13.70
N ASN A 197 -25.68 23.69 13.47
CA ASN A 197 -25.15 22.59 14.28
C ASN A 197 -24.69 23.16 15.63
N VAL A 198 -25.54 23.05 16.66
CA VAL A 198 -25.25 23.53 18.03
C VAL A 198 -24.52 22.48 18.85
N ILE A 199 -24.71 21.20 18.53
CA ILE A 199 -24.05 20.04 19.17
C ILE A 199 -23.60 19.12 18.03
N ASP A 200 -22.33 18.71 18.06
CA ASP A 200 -21.87 17.65 17.16
C ASP A 200 -22.30 16.29 17.73
N VAL A 201 -23.21 15.61 17.02
CA VAL A 201 -23.74 14.31 17.43
C VAL A 201 -23.16 13.25 16.49
N PRO A 202 -22.41 12.25 16.99
CA PRO A 202 -21.83 11.22 16.15
C PRO A 202 -22.95 10.44 15.44
N LYS A 203 -23.03 10.60 14.12
CA LYS A 203 -24.07 9.98 13.29
C LYS A 203 -23.86 8.48 13.26
N ARG A 204 -24.84 7.71 13.75
CA ARG A 204 -24.86 6.25 13.60
C ARG A 204 -25.07 5.91 12.13
N VAL A 205 -24.00 5.54 11.44
CA VAL A 205 -24.07 4.98 10.08
C VAL A 205 -24.34 3.49 10.20
N VAL A 206 -25.55 3.04 9.83
CA VAL A 206 -25.84 1.61 9.70
C VAL A 206 -25.07 1.10 8.48
N ARG A 207 -24.16 0.14 8.70
CA ARG A 207 -23.38 -0.52 7.65
C ARG A 207 -23.92 -1.93 7.44
N ASP A 208 -24.16 -2.29 6.18
CA ASP A 208 -24.40 -3.68 5.81
C ASP A 208 -23.06 -4.43 5.91
N PRO A 209 -22.93 -5.48 6.73
CA PRO A 209 -21.65 -6.17 6.93
C PRO A 209 -21.08 -6.75 5.64
N ARG A 210 -21.91 -7.06 4.63
CA ARG A 210 -21.46 -7.55 3.31
C ARG A 210 -20.70 -6.47 2.52
N PHE A 211 -21.09 -5.21 2.73
CA PHE A 211 -20.57 -4.04 2.01
C PHE A 211 -19.75 -3.10 2.91
N ASP A 212 -19.53 -3.45 4.18
CA ASP A 212 -18.75 -2.62 5.07
C ASP A 212 -17.26 -2.72 4.73
N ALA A 213 -16.61 -1.57 4.56
CA ALA A 213 -15.22 -1.49 4.15
C ALA A 213 -14.27 -2.18 5.15
N LEU A 214 -14.64 -2.25 6.43
CA LEU A 214 -13.87 -2.97 7.45
C LEU A 214 -13.88 -4.49 7.21
N GLN A 215 -15.02 -5.05 6.80
CA GLN A 215 -15.13 -6.49 6.48
C GLN A 215 -14.42 -6.86 5.18
N GLN A 216 -14.54 -6.02 4.16
CA GLN A 216 -13.83 -6.20 2.89
C GLN A 216 -12.31 -6.16 3.10
N ARG A 217 -11.81 -5.33 4.03
CA ARG A 217 -10.39 -5.32 4.40
C ARG A 217 -9.96 -6.65 5.03
N HIS A 218 -10.66 -7.19 6.03
CA HIS A 218 -10.20 -8.44 6.68
C HIS A 218 -10.50 -9.73 5.90
N SER A 219 -11.47 -9.75 4.98
CA SER A 219 -11.71 -10.90 4.08
C SER A 219 -10.60 -11.10 3.03
N HIS A 220 -9.84 -10.04 2.73
CA HIS A 220 -8.77 -10.04 1.73
C HIS A 220 -7.39 -9.63 2.28
N SER A 221 -7.30 -9.20 3.55
CA SER A 221 -6.03 -8.94 4.23
C SER A 221 -5.37 -10.26 4.61
N GLY A 222 -4.37 -10.64 3.83
CA GLY A 222 -3.47 -11.75 4.13
C GLY A 222 -3.69 -13.00 3.28
N ASN A 223 -2.76 -13.94 3.42
CA ASN A 223 -2.67 -15.16 2.60
C ASN A 223 -3.79 -16.18 2.87
N ASN A 224 -4.72 -15.91 3.78
CA ASN A 224 -5.70 -16.89 4.26
C ASN A 224 -6.69 -17.33 3.16
N SER A 225 -7.09 -16.41 2.28
CA SER A 225 -7.89 -16.75 1.09
C SER A 225 -7.12 -17.59 0.08
N GLU A 226 -5.86 -17.24 -0.23
CA GLU A 226 -5.01 -18.01 -1.15
C GLU A 226 -4.64 -19.40 -0.59
N LYS A 227 -4.52 -19.55 0.73
CA LYS A 227 -4.39 -20.85 1.43
C LYS A 227 -5.69 -21.67 1.30
N ALA A 228 -6.84 -21.10 1.66
CA ALA A 228 -8.14 -21.78 1.62
C ALA A 228 -8.54 -22.23 0.21
N TYR A 229 -8.21 -21.41 -0.80
CA TYR A 229 -8.45 -21.71 -2.21
C TYR A 229 -7.19 -22.21 -2.96
N SER A 230 -6.24 -22.81 -2.25
CA SER A 230 -4.98 -23.33 -2.82
C SER A 230 -5.20 -24.36 -3.93
N PHE A 231 -6.26 -25.18 -3.81
CA PHE A 231 -6.68 -26.16 -4.83
C PHE A 231 -6.94 -25.54 -6.22
N LEU A 232 -7.26 -24.23 -6.32
CA LEU A 232 -7.43 -23.55 -7.61
C LEU A 232 -6.15 -23.57 -8.45
N ARG A 233 -4.98 -23.73 -7.82
CA ARG A 233 -3.70 -23.86 -8.54
C ARG A 233 -3.61 -25.18 -9.29
N ASP A 234 -4.21 -26.25 -8.79
CA ASP A 234 -4.17 -27.56 -9.43
C ASP A 234 -5.18 -27.65 -10.57
N TYR A 235 -6.36 -27.06 -10.42
CA TYR A 235 -7.29 -26.84 -11.55
C TYR A 235 -6.67 -25.95 -12.63
N GLN A 236 -5.94 -24.88 -12.28
CA GLN A 236 -5.23 -24.07 -13.28
C GLN A 236 -4.13 -24.85 -14.00
N LYS A 237 -3.45 -25.80 -13.35
CA LYS A 237 -2.47 -26.69 -14.00
C LYS A 237 -3.16 -27.68 -14.95
N SER A 238 -4.28 -28.29 -14.54
CA SER A 238 -5.03 -29.22 -15.41
C SER A 238 -5.59 -28.49 -16.63
N GLU A 239 -6.21 -27.32 -16.45
CA GLU A 239 -6.71 -26.47 -17.53
C GLU A 239 -5.59 -26.09 -18.53
N ILE A 240 -4.41 -25.71 -18.05
CA ILE A 240 -3.24 -25.47 -18.93
C ILE A 240 -2.84 -26.73 -19.71
N SER A 241 -2.94 -27.93 -19.10
CA SER A 241 -2.62 -29.20 -19.77
C SER A 241 -3.66 -29.56 -20.84
N GLU A 242 -4.94 -29.29 -20.57
CA GLU A 242 -6.06 -29.48 -21.48
C GLU A 242 -5.97 -28.51 -22.66
N LEU A 243 -5.69 -27.23 -22.40
CA LEU A 243 -5.46 -26.23 -23.46
C LEU A 243 -4.25 -26.60 -24.34
N LYS A 244 -3.18 -27.16 -23.76
CA LYS A 244 -2.04 -27.70 -24.53
C LYS A 244 -2.40 -28.93 -25.35
N ALA A 245 -3.32 -29.78 -24.87
CA ALA A 245 -3.85 -30.90 -25.65
C ALA A 245 -4.77 -30.43 -26.79
N ALA A 246 -5.60 -29.41 -26.54
CA ALA A 246 -6.43 -28.76 -27.56
C ALA A 246 -5.57 -28.09 -28.63
N LEU A 247 -4.49 -27.39 -28.24
CA LEU A 247 -3.55 -26.76 -29.18
C LEU A 247 -2.93 -27.76 -30.17
N LYS A 248 -2.64 -29.00 -29.72
CA LYS A 248 -2.12 -30.08 -30.57
C LYS A 248 -3.17 -30.66 -31.53
N LYS A 249 -4.46 -30.51 -31.22
CA LYS A 249 -5.59 -31.02 -32.01
C LYS A 249 -6.16 -29.96 -32.97
N ALA A 250 -5.96 -28.68 -32.67
CA ALA A 250 -6.45 -27.55 -33.47
C ALA A 250 -5.79 -27.54 -34.86
N LYS A 251 -6.62 -27.41 -35.91
CA LYS A 251 -6.17 -27.41 -37.32
C LYS A 251 -6.09 -25.98 -37.88
N SER A 252 -7.13 -25.19 -37.62
CA SER A 252 -7.26 -23.75 -37.81
C SER A 252 -6.13 -22.96 -37.14
N GLU A 253 -5.54 -22.01 -37.85
CA GLU A 253 -4.42 -21.21 -37.29
C GLU A 253 -4.91 -20.16 -36.29
N GLU A 254 -6.08 -19.56 -36.52
CA GLU A 254 -6.72 -18.62 -35.58
C GLU A 254 -6.94 -19.25 -34.20
N ASP A 255 -7.46 -20.49 -34.17
CA ASP A 255 -7.63 -21.24 -32.92
C ASP A 255 -6.30 -21.56 -32.24
N LYS A 256 -5.25 -21.89 -33.01
CA LYS A 256 -3.89 -22.06 -32.44
C LYS A 256 -3.39 -20.77 -31.82
N VAL A 257 -3.60 -19.61 -32.46
CA VAL A 257 -3.20 -18.30 -31.91
C VAL A 257 -3.97 -17.97 -30.63
N THR A 258 -5.30 -18.16 -30.60
CA THR A 258 -6.10 -17.90 -29.39
C THR A 258 -5.74 -18.86 -28.25
N LEU A 259 -5.53 -20.14 -28.54
CA LEU A 259 -5.09 -21.15 -27.55
C LEU A 259 -3.69 -20.83 -27.01
N ARG A 260 -2.71 -20.50 -27.86
CA ARG A 260 -1.37 -20.04 -27.42
C ARG A 260 -1.47 -18.82 -26.51
N ARG A 261 -2.28 -17.82 -26.86
CA ARG A 261 -2.50 -16.62 -26.03
C ARG A 261 -3.09 -16.97 -24.67
N LYS A 262 -4.11 -17.84 -24.61
CA LYS A 262 -4.73 -18.32 -23.36
C LYS A 262 -3.72 -19.07 -22.47
N ILE A 263 -2.97 -20.02 -23.05
CA ILE A 263 -1.92 -20.78 -22.34
C ILE A 263 -0.88 -19.82 -21.75
N ASN A 264 -0.35 -18.89 -22.55
CA ASN A 264 0.67 -17.93 -22.10
C ASN A 264 0.14 -17.02 -20.97
N SER A 265 -1.10 -16.54 -21.08
CA SER A 265 -1.73 -15.73 -20.04
C SER A 265 -1.86 -16.49 -18.71
N MET A 266 -2.37 -17.73 -18.76
CA MET A 266 -2.54 -18.57 -17.58
C MET A 266 -1.21 -18.98 -16.94
N GLU A 267 -0.22 -19.37 -17.75
CA GLU A 267 1.13 -19.64 -17.26
C GLU A 267 1.78 -18.40 -16.63
N ASN A 268 1.63 -17.22 -17.24
CA ASN A 268 2.21 -15.98 -16.71
C ASN A 268 1.53 -15.54 -15.41
N ARG A 269 0.22 -15.80 -15.27
CA ARG A 269 -0.53 -15.58 -14.01
C ARG A 269 -0.03 -16.51 -12.90
N LEU A 270 0.23 -17.79 -13.19
CA LEU A 270 0.84 -18.73 -12.25
C LEU A 270 2.27 -18.30 -11.85
N LYS A 271 3.15 -18.03 -12.82
CA LYS A 271 4.54 -17.60 -12.59
C LYS A 271 4.60 -16.31 -11.75
N SER A 272 3.69 -15.36 -12.00
CA SER A 272 3.57 -14.12 -11.22
C SER A 272 3.05 -14.36 -9.80
N LYS A 273 2.11 -15.30 -9.61
CA LYS A 273 1.66 -15.70 -8.27
C LYS A 273 2.78 -16.37 -7.47
N GLU A 274 3.52 -17.31 -8.07
CA GLU A 274 4.68 -17.95 -7.43
C GLU A 274 5.79 -16.93 -7.09
N SER A 275 5.98 -15.87 -7.87
CA SER A 275 7.01 -14.86 -7.57
C SER A 275 6.65 -14.00 -6.37
N LYS A 276 5.35 -13.69 -6.19
CA LYS A 276 4.81 -13.06 -4.97
C LYS A 276 4.91 -13.99 -3.76
N GLU A 277 4.61 -15.28 -3.94
CA GLU A 277 4.68 -16.29 -2.89
C GLU A 277 6.10 -16.44 -2.33
N ARG A 278 7.13 -16.58 -3.18
CA ARG A 278 8.55 -16.58 -2.75
C ARG A 278 8.94 -15.29 -2.01
N GLN A 279 8.43 -14.13 -2.45
CA GLN A 279 8.67 -12.84 -1.77
C GLN A 279 8.05 -12.80 -0.37
N GLN A 280 6.85 -13.37 -0.21
CA GLN A 280 6.18 -13.52 1.09
C GLN A 280 6.87 -14.57 1.98
N GLU A 281 7.39 -15.66 1.42
CA GLU A 281 8.17 -16.66 2.16
C GLU A 281 9.45 -16.07 2.74
N VAL A 282 10.22 -15.32 1.95
CA VAL A 282 11.41 -14.57 2.40
C VAL A 282 11.04 -13.60 3.53
N LEU A 283 9.97 -12.82 3.34
CA LEU A 283 9.48 -11.88 4.35
C LEU A 283 9.04 -12.60 5.64
N ARG A 284 8.39 -13.78 5.54
CA ARG A 284 8.00 -14.60 6.69
C ARG A 284 9.22 -15.15 7.42
N LYS A 285 10.21 -15.70 6.72
CA LYS A 285 11.49 -16.17 7.30
C LYS A 285 12.17 -15.03 8.07
N HIS A 286 12.32 -13.87 7.43
CA HIS A 286 12.91 -12.69 8.07
C HIS A 286 12.11 -12.20 9.29
N ARG A 287 10.77 -12.13 9.21
CA ARG A 287 9.93 -11.79 10.39
C ARG A 287 10.16 -12.76 11.55
N LYS A 288 10.37 -14.06 11.31
CA LYS A 288 10.70 -15.04 12.37
C LYS A 288 12.09 -14.80 12.95
N GLU A 289 13.12 -14.67 12.11
CA GLU A 289 14.50 -14.40 12.55
C GLU A 289 14.62 -13.09 13.35
N GLU A 290 13.91 -12.03 12.94
CA GLU A 290 13.88 -10.76 13.68
C GLU A 290 13.08 -10.87 14.98
N ARG A 291 11.98 -11.62 15.03
CA ARG A 291 11.24 -11.91 16.27
C ARG A 291 12.16 -12.57 17.31
N GLU A 292 13.01 -13.52 16.89
CA GLU A 292 14.02 -14.15 17.75
C GLU A 292 15.11 -13.16 18.21
N LYS A 293 15.61 -12.29 17.32
CA LYS A 293 16.61 -11.25 17.68
C LYS A 293 16.03 -10.21 18.64
N VAL A 294 14.77 -9.82 18.47
CA VAL A 294 14.04 -8.90 19.36
C VAL A 294 13.78 -9.55 20.71
N GLN A 295 13.48 -10.85 20.75
CA GLN A 295 13.38 -11.61 22.01
C GLN A 295 14.71 -11.66 22.77
N GLN A 296 15.86 -11.61 22.05
CA GLN A 296 17.19 -11.43 22.62
C GLN A 296 17.53 -9.97 23.01
N GLY A 297 16.58 -9.03 22.87
CA GLY A 297 16.75 -7.61 23.21
C GLY A 297 17.41 -6.75 22.13
N LYS A 298 17.59 -7.26 20.89
CA LYS A 298 18.09 -6.45 19.76
C LYS A 298 16.97 -5.58 19.18
N THR A 299 17.34 -4.47 18.54
CA THR A 299 16.39 -3.59 17.85
C THR A 299 15.75 -4.31 16.65
N PRO A 300 14.42 -4.22 16.43
CA PRO A 300 13.77 -4.84 15.29
C PRO A 300 14.28 -4.24 13.97
N TYR A 301 14.70 -5.09 13.05
CA TYR A 301 15.03 -4.68 11.68
C TYR A 301 13.91 -5.05 10.71
N PHE A 302 13.71 -4.23 9.67
CA PHE A 302 12.72 -4.48 8.62
C PHE A 302 13.39 -4.40 7.25
N LEU A 303 13.20 -5.45 6.45
CA LEU A 303 13.82 -5.56 5.14
C LEU A 303 13.29 -4.51 4.15
N LYS A 304 14.18 -3.85 3.40
CA LYS A 304 13.74 -2.94 2.33
C LYS A 304 13.15 -3.75 1.17
N LYS A 305 12.25 -3.12 0.40
CA LYS A 305 11.62 -3.72 -0.79
C LYS A 305 12.63 -4.15 -1.88
N LYS A 306 13.85 -3.61 -1.89
CA LYS A 306 14.93 -4.02 -2.81
C LYS A 306 15.57 -5.32 -2.33
N ASP A 307 16.10 -5.31 -1.11
CA ASP A 307 16.76 -6.42 -0.43
C ASP A 307 15.87 -7.69 -0.41
N LEU A 308 14.56 -7.52 -0.20
CA LEU A 308 13.55 -8.59 -0.28
C LEU A 308 13.48 -9.22 -1.67
N LYS A 309 13.51 -8.41 -2.74
CA LYS A 309 13.51 -8.91 -4.13
C LYS A 309 14.82 -9.62 -4.45
N GLU A 310 15.95 -9.13 -3.92
CA GLU A 310 17.27 -9.75 -4.09
C GLU A 310 17.34 -11.11 -3.39
N GLN A 311 16.91 -11.21 -2.14
CA GLN A 311 16.82 -12.48 -1.41
C GLN A 311 15.90 -13.48 -2.11
N ALA A 312 14.69 -13.06 -2.54
CA ALA A 312 13.78 -13.93 -3.29
C ALA A 312 14.35 -14.36 -4.66
N LEU A 313 15.17 -13.51 -5.30
CA LEU A 313 15.88 -13.85 -6.53
C LEU A 313 16.99 -14.88 -6.26
N VAL A 314 17.76 -14.71 -5.18
CA VAL A 314 18.78 -15.67 -4.74
C VAL A 314 18.15 -17.03 -4.42
N GLU A 315 17.03 -17.08 -3.70
CA GLU A 315 16.29 -18.33 -3.45
C GLU A 315 15.80 -18.97 -4.76
N LYS A 316 15.25 -18.18 -5.70
CA LYS A 316 14.86 -18.67 -7.02
C LYS A 316 16.04 -19.27 -7.80
N PHE A 317 17.22 -18.64 -7.77
CA PHE A 317 18.42 -19.18 -8.44
C PHE A 317 18.96 -20.43 -7.73
N LYS A 318 18.94 -20.49 -6.39
CA LYS A 318 19.30 -21.69 -5.62
C LYS A 318 18.44 -22.90 -6.00
N GLY A 319 17.12 -22.71 -6.14
CA GLY A 319 16.17 -23.76 -6.53
C GLY A 319 16.21 -24.17 -8.01
N MET A 320 16.88 -23.43 -8.90
CA MET A 320 16.98 -23.77 -10.32
C MET A 320 18.11 -24.77 -10.63
N LYS A 321 17.90 -25.64 -11.62
CA LYS A 321 18.91 -26.57 -12.15
C LYS A 321 20.09 -25.80 -12.76
N SER A 322 21.31 -26.32 -12.64
CA SER A 322 22.53 -25.65 -13.12
C SER A 322 22.48 -25.28 -14.60
N LYS A 323 22.03 -26.20 -15.47
CA LYS A 323 21.85 -25.96 -16.92
C LYS A 323 20.85 -24.83 -17.21
N ASP A 324 19.77 -24.74 -16.43
CA ASP A 324 18.73 -23.73 -16.65
C ASP A 324 19.14 -22.35 -16.11
N ARG A 325 19.91 -22.31 -15.00
CA ARG A 325 20.60 -21.09 -14.54
C ARG A 325 21.55 -20.55 -15.60
N ALA A 326 22.41 -21.40 -16.16
CA ALA A 326 23.39 -21.01 -17.18
C ALA A 326 22.69 -20.41 -18.41
N LYS A 327 21.66 -21.09 -18.95
CA LYS A 327 20.82 -20.59 -20.05
C LYS A 327 20.14 -19.25 -19.73
N LEU A 328 19.68 -19.05 -18.49
CA LEU A 328 19.04 -17.80 -18.10
C LEU A 328 20.06 -16.64 -18.02
N VAL A 329 21.26 -16.90 -17.48
CA VAL A 329 22.37 -15.94 -17.45
C VAL A 329 22.86 -15.61 -18.85
N GLU A 330 22.99 -16.60 -19.74
CA GLU A 330 23.35 -16.40 -21.15
C GLU A 330 22.31 -15.53 -21.88
N LYS A 331 21.01 -15.86 -21.75
CA LYS A 331 19.92 -15.03 -22.28
C LYS A 331 19.93 -13.61 -21.71
N ARG A 332 20.30 -13.44 -20.44
CA ARG A 332 20.42 -12.12 -19.81
C ARG A 332 21.61 -11.33 -20.38
N LYS A 333 22.80 -11.93 -20.45
CA LYS A 333 24.00 -11.36 -21.09
C LYS A 333 23.74 -10.96 -22.55
N LYS A 334 23.07 -11.81 -23.34
CA LYS A 334 22.70 -11.48 -24.73
C LYS A 334 21.76 -10.27 -24.81
N LYS A 335 20.77 -10.17 -23.91
CA LYS A 335 19.87 -9.00 -23.83
C LYS A 335 20.62 -7.74 -23.37
N GLU A 336 21.54 -7.85 -22.43
CA GLU A 336 22.35 -6.72 -21.93
C GLU A 336 23.31 -6.22 -23.01
N GLY A 337 24.08 -7.10 -23.67
CA GLY A 337 24.91 -6.72 -24.82
C GLY A 337 24.13 -6.14 -26.00
N GLN A 338 22.89 -6.60 -26.24
CA GLN A 338 21.99 -5.96 -27.22
C GLN A 338 21.53 -4.55 -26.78
N LYS A 339 21.24 -4.34 -25.49
CA LYS A 339 20.90 -3.02 -24.93
C LYS A 339 22.11 -2.08 -24.98
N GLU A 340 23.30 -2.56 -24.63
CA GLU A 340 24.57 -1.82 -24.75
C GLU A 340 24.84 -1.43 -26.19
N ARG A 341 24.74 -2.37 -27.15
CA ARG A 341 24.91 -2.06 -28.59
C ARG A 341 23.86 -1.06 -29.10
N LYS A 342 22.63 -1.07 -28.58
CA LYS A 342 21.61 -0.04 -28.87
C LYS A 342 21.96 1.32 -28.24
N LYS A 343 22.56 1.33 -27.05
CA LYS A 343 23.00 2.53 -26.32
C LYS A 343 24.25 3.19 -26.93
N MET A 344 25.07 2.46 -27.68
CA MET A 344 26.18 3.03 -28.43
C MET A 344 25.71 4.07 -29.48
N PRO A 345 26.47 5.15 -29.73
CA PRO A 345 26.20 6.09 -30.83
C PRO A 345 26.17 5.39 -32.19
N GLU A 346 25.30 5.84 -33.11
CA GLU A 346 25.08 5.16 -34.40
C GLU A 346 26.36 4.99 -35.24
N MET A 347 27.22 6.00 -35.24
CA MET A 347 28.55 5.98 -35.86
C MET A 347 29.40 4.77 -35.40
N SER A 348 29.34 4.42 -34.12
CA SER A 348 30.07 3.30 -33.52
C SER A 348 29.35 1.95 -33.72
N ARG A 349 28.07 1.94 -34.11
CA ARG A 349 27.31 0.71 -34.41
C ARG A 349 27.49 0.21 -35.85
N ARG A 350 27.95 1.06 -36.77
CA ARG A 350 28.13 0.73 -38.19
C ARG A 350 29.58 0.35 -38.56
N ALA A 351 30.53 0.56 -37.67
CA ALA A 351 31.96 0.36 -37.92
C ALA A 351 32.48 -1.06 -37.58
N GLY A 352 31.60 -1.99 -37.21
CA GLY A 352 31.88 -3.39 -36.88
C GLY A 352 30.61 -4.22 -36.76
#